data_AF-A0A4R9VCA3-F1
#
_entry.id   AF-A0A4R9VCA3-F1
#
_cell.length_a   1.000
_cell.length_b   1.000
_cell.length_c   1.000
_cell.angle_alpha   90.00
_cell.angle_beta   90.00
_cell.angle_gamma   90.00
#
_symmetry.space_group_name_H-M   'P 1'
#
loop_
_entity.id
_entity.type
_entity.pdbx_description
1 polymer ?
#
loop_
_entity_poly.entity_id
_entity_poly.type
_entity_poly.pdbx_seq_one_letter_code
_entity_poly.pdbx_strand_id
1 'polypeptide(L)' 'MATSLEHLDIVPGFTVAVHRALTEHILLGGAPRSIAILNGTLAGAVGLGLRLWLVGLIIWVLGHF' A
#
# COMPACT_ATOMS: atom_id res chain seq x y z
N MET A 1 -30.34 -29.66 -14.63
CA MET A 1 -29.97 -28.24 -14.86
C MET A 1 -29.24 -27.71 -13.64
N ALA A 2 -27.93 -27.95 -13.50
CA ALA A 2 -26.99 -27.25 -12.61
C ALA A 2 -25.62 -27.96 -12.63
N THR A 3 -24.88 -27.86 -13.74
CA THR A 3 -23.52 -28.43 -13.85
C THR A 3 -22.71 -27.55 -14.77
N SER A 4 -22.11 -26.45 -14.28
CA SER A 4 -21.05 -25.72 -15.00
C SER A 4 -20.51 -24.44 -14.34
N LEU A 5 -20.98 -23.99 -13.18
CA LEU A 5 -20.44 -22.77 -12.57
C LEU A 5 -19.16 -22.99 -11.75
N GLU A 6 -18.81 -24.24 -11.44
CA GLU A 6 -17.66 -24.59 -10.60
C GLU A 6 -16.32 -24.65 -11.37
N HIS A 7 -16.31 -24.51 -12.71
CA HIS A 7 -15.13 -24.72 -13.57
C HIS A 7 -14.73 -23.51 -14.44
N LEU A 8 -15.25 -22.31 -14.15
CA LEU A 8 -14.94 -21.12 -14.95
C LEU A 8 -13.47 -20.68 -14.85
N ASP A 9 -12.73 -21.16 -13.86
CA ASP A 9 -11.33 -20.76 -13.62
C ASP A 9 -10.32 -21.35 -14.62
N ILE A 10 -10.70 -22.33 -15.46
CA ILE A 10 -9.74 -23.11 -16.29
C ILE A 10 -10.13 -23.12 -17.79
N VAL A 11 -10.78 -22.07 -18.31
CA VAL A 11 -10.96 -21.95 -19.77
C VAL A 11 -9.59 -21.71 -20.44
N PRO A 12 -9.07 -22.64 -21.27
CA PRO A 12 -7.75 -22.49 -21.88
C PRO A 12 -7.73 -21.24 -22.77
N GLY A 13 -6.77 -20.34 -22.53
CA GLY A 13 -6.64 -19.07 -23.28
C GLY A 13 -7.36 -17.86 -22.67
N PHE A 14 -8.08 -18.02 -21.55
CA PHE A 14 -8.69 -16.90 -20.81
C PHE A 14 -7.89 -16.44 -19.57
N THR A 15 -6.78 -17.13 -19.26
CA THR A 15 -5.87 -16.76 -18.16
C THR A 15 -4.54 -16.27 -18.70
N VAL A 16 -4.06 -15.12 -18.24
CA VAL A 16 -2.74 -14.57 -18.57
C VAL A 16 -1.92 -14.38 -17.30
N ALA A 17 -0.61 -14.63 -17.36
CA ALA A 17 0.28 -14.40 -16.23
C ALA A 17 0.34 -12.90 -15.90
N VAL A 18 -0.04 -12.55 -14.67
CA VAL A 18 0.05 -11.18 -14.16
C VAL A 18 1.32 -11.06 -13.33
N HIS A 19 2.03 -9.94 -13.49
CA HIS A 19 3.18 -9.64 -12.64
C HIS A 19 2.71 -9.49 -11.21
N ARG A 20 3.37 -10.21 -10.31
CA ARG A 20 3.14 -10.17 -8.86
C ARG A 20 3.08 -8.74 -8.29
N ALA A 21 3.81 -7.78 -8.86
CA ALA A 21 3.75 -6.36 -8.49
C ALA A 21 2.36 -5.72 -8.63
N LEU A 22 1.48 -6.28 -9.46
CA LEU A 22 0.11 -5.80 -9.68
C LEU A 22 -0.89 -6.39 -8.67
N THR A 23 -0.54 -7.50 -8.02
CA THR A 23 -1.45 -8.22 -7.11
C THR A 23 -0.98 -8.17 -5.65
N GLU A 24 0.32 -8.06 -5.41
CA GLU A 24 0.88 -7.92 -4.06
C GLU A 24 0.83 -6.47 -3.57
N HIS A 25 0.73 -6.33 -2.25
CA HIS A 25 0.70 -5.02 -1.62
C HIS A 25 2.04 -4.31 -1.83
N ILE A 26 2.01 -3.11 -2.41
CA ILE A 26 3.21 -2.29 -2.60
C ILE A 26 3.69 -1.82 -1.23
N LEU A 27 4.81 -2.38 -0.80
CA LEU A 27 5.52 -1.96 0.40
C LEU A 27 6.44 -0.79 0.06
N LEU A 28 6.42 0.25 0.89
CA LEU A 28 7.39 1.34 0.90
C LEU A 28 8.25 1.16 2.15
N GLY A 29 9.50 0.74 1.98
CA GLY A 29 10.44 0.57 3.09
C GLY A 29 10.07 -0.53 4.11
N GLY A 30 9.19 -1.47 3.75
CA GLY A 30 8.71 -2.53 4.64
C GLY A 30 7.30 -2.32 5.20
N ALA A 31 6.76 -1.09 5.11
CA ALA A 31 5.40 -0.76 5.50
C ALA A 31 4.44 -0.70 4.28
N PRO A 32 3.16 -1.05 4.44
CA PRO A 32 2.13 -0.80 3.42
C PRO A 32 2.12 0.66 2.97
N ARG A 33 2.05 0.90 1.65
CA ARG A 33 2.07 2.24 1.05
C ARG A 33 1.11 3.24 1.71
N SER A 34 -0.08 2.81 2.13
CA SER A 34 -1.07 3.68 2.78
C SER A 34 -0.55 4.26 4.11
N ILE A 35 0.11 3.44 4.92
CA ILE A 35 0.65 3.82 6.23
C ILE A 35 1.82 4.78 6.06
N ALA A 36 2.71 4.50 5.11
CA ALA A 36 3.84 5.38 4.79
C ALA A 36 3.39 6.78 4.36
N ILE A 37 2.36 6.88 3.50
CA ILE A 37 1.79 8.16 3.06
C ILE A 37 1.14 8.91 4.23
N LEU A 38 0.39 8.21 5.07
CA LEU A 38 -0.26 8.81 6.24
C LEU A 38 0.77 9.43 7.20
N ASN A 39 1.80 8.67 7.56
CA ASN A 39 2.87 9.13 8.46
C ASN A 39 3.63 10.33 7.86
N GLY A 40 3.97 10.27 6.57
CA GLY A 40 4.63 11.38 5.89
C GLY A 40 3.77 12.66 5.84
N THR A 41 2.46 12.51 5.63
CA THR A 41 1.53 13.65 5.62
C THR A 41 1.37 14.26 7.01
N LEU A 42 1.25 13.42 8.04
CA LEU A 42 1.16 13.87 9.44
C LEU A 42 2.43 14.62 9.85
N ALA A 43 3.61 14.07 9.54
CA ALA A 43 4.88 14.72 9.79
C ALA A 43 5.00 16.08 9.07
N GLY A 44 4.56 16.17 7.81
CA GLY A 44 4.56 17.42 7.04
C GLY A 44 3.59 18.46 7.61
N ALA A 45 2.37 18.06 7.95
CA ALA A 45 1.36 18.93 8.55
C ALA A 45 1.83 19.51 9.90
N VAL A 46 2.44 18.68 10.75
CA VAL A 46 2.95 19.11 12.06
C VAL A 46 4.24 19.93 11.94
N GLY A 47 5.20 19.45 11.14
CA GLY A 47 6.52 20.05 11.01
C GLY A 47 6.51 21.37 10.24
N LEU A 48 5.88 21.39 9.07
CA LEU A 48 5.82 22.57 8.19
C LEU A 48 4.58 23.42 8.47
N GLY A 49 3.41 22.79 8.62
CA GLY A 49 2.13 23.50 8.78
C GLY A 49 2.02 24.22 10.12
N LEU A 50 2.31 23.51 11.22
CA LEU A 50 2.24 24.07 12.57
C LEU A 50 3.58 24.72 13.01
N ARG A 51 4.63 24.61 12.19
CA ARG A 51 6.02 25.05 12.46
C ARG A 51 6.71 24.33 13.62
N LEU A 52 6.13 23.22 14.12
CA LEU A 52 6.77 22.36 15.12
C LEU A 52 7.72 21.39 14.43
N TRP A 53 8.75 21.93 13.78
CA TRP A 53 9.69 21.15 12.96
C TRP A 53 10.33 19.99 13.73
N LEU A 54 10.61 20.15 15.04
CA LEU A 54 11.13 19.07 15.90
C LEU A 54 10.11 17.93 16.10
N VAL A 55 8.84 18.27 16.37
CA VAL A 55 7.78 17.28 16.57
C VAL A 55 7.49 16.56 15.25
N GLY A 56 7.46 17.30 14.14
CA GLY A 56 7.32 16.72 12.79
C GLY A 56 8.47 15.76 12.47
N LEU A 57 9.72 16.11 12.84
CA LEU A 57 10.89 15.24 12.65
C LEU A 57 10.79 13.97 13.49
N ILE A 58 10.35 14.07 14.75
CA ILE A 58 10.12 12.92 15.64
C ILE A 58 9.08 11.98 15.02
N ILE A 59 7.92 12.52 14.60
CA ILE A 59 6.86 11.76 13.94
C ILE A 59 7.39 11.07 12.68
N TRP A 60 8.20 11.77 11.90
CA TRP A 60 8.80 11.21 10.69
C TRP A 60 9.74 10.04 10.98
N VAL A 61 10.66 10.17 11.94
CA VAL A 61 11.60 9.11 12.31
C VAL A 61 10.87 7.89 12.88
N LEU A 62 9.90 8.10 13.77
CA LEU A 62 9.12 7.00 14.35
C LEU A 62 8.20 6.32 13.33
N GLY A 63 7.65 7.09 12.38
CA GLY A 63 6.70 6.57 11.39
C GLY A 63 7.35 5.99 10.13
N HIS A 64 8.67 6.05 10.00
CA HIS A 64 9.43 5.50 8.87
C HIS A 64 9.92 4.04 9.12
N PHE A 65 9.88 3.56 10.36
CA PHE A 65 10.08 2.15 10.70
C PHE A 65 8.78 1.34 10.57
#